data_AF-A0A2H1GGM4-F1
#
_entry.id   AF-A0A2H1GGM4-F1
#
_cell.length_a   1.000
_cell.length_b   1.000
_cell.length_c   1.000
_cell.angle_alpha   90.00
_cell.angle_beta   90.00
_cell.angle_gamma   90.00
#
_symmetry.space_group_name_H-M   'P 1'
#
loop_
_entity.id
_entity.type
_entity.pdbx_description
1 polymer ?
#
loop_
_entity_poly.entity_id
_entity_poly.type
_entity_poly.pdbx_seq_one_letter_code
_entity_poly.pdbx_strand_id
1 'polypeptide(L)'
;MANQNATTSAPSTTNPAKDETYLTWSNFFSILTGSAQPSLRKAYFEERDILNEEKDCKQCDEDVAWLFKASPIITFMKHNIDLLGPQDGSASISRKNVFCRRCNDHQSGGFSPEHGILLCANQFRNRGHLEDTLAHEMVHAYDHMRFKLDPLDLRHAASITGVREEKSDAECGGEAGVQG
;
A
#
# COMPACT_ATOMS: atom_id res chain seq x y z
N MET A 1 2.65 31.83 58.64
CA MET A 1 3.50 31.78 57.44
C MET A 1 4.12 30.39 57.36
N ALA A 2 3.89 29.71 56.24
CA ALA A 2 4.58 28.55 55.66
C ALA A 2 4.87 27.28 56.50
N ASN A 3 4.13 26.25 56.09
CA ASN A 3 4.26 24.79 56.22
C ASN A 3 5.61 24.25 55.71
N GLN A 4 6.19 23.20 56.32
CA GLN A 4 7.19 22.34 55.67
C GLN A 4 6.82 20.85 55.83
N ASN A 5 6.29 20.33 54.73
CA ASN A 5 5.84 18.98 54.47
C ASN A 5 7.06 18.18 53.97
N ALA A 6 7.55 17.20 54.73
CA ALA A 6 8.57 16.27 54.26
C ALA A 6 7.88 15.01 53.74
N THR A 7 7.43 15.05 52.48
CA THR A 7 6.95 13.86 51.77
C THR A 7 8.10 13.29 50.96
N THR A 8 8.67 12.21 51.49
CA THR A 8 9.66 11.35 50.84
C THR A 8 9.16 10.85 49.49
N SER A 9 10.04 10.91 48.50
CA SER A 9 9.82 10.58 47.09
C SER A 9 9.82 9.08 46.78
N ALA A 10 8.84 8.68 45.95
CA ALA A 10 8.79 7.52 45.03
C ALA A 10 8.67 6.09 45.63
N PRO A 11 8.07 5.11 44.91
CA PRO A 11 7.84 5.07 43.46
C PRO A 11 6.36 4.87 43.04
N SER A 12 5.98 5.61 42.01
CA SER A 12 4.84 5.33 41.14
C SER A 12 5.01 3.93 40.53
N THR A 13 4.14 3.02 40.94
CA THR A 13 3.96 1.71 40.32
C THR A 13 3.61 1.89 38.85
N THR A 14 4.56 1.55 37.98
CA THR A 14 4.34 1.21 36.58
C THR A 14 3.30 0.10 36.51
N ASN A 15 2.07 0.42 36.11
CA ASN A 15 1.12 -0.62 35.70
C ASN A 15 1.71 -1.29 34.45
N PRO A 16 1.99 -2.61 34.48
CA PRO A 16 2.38 -3.32 33.29
C PRO A 16 1.22 -3.28 32.29
N ALA A 17 1.58 -3.18 31.02
CA ALA A 17 0.72 -3.12 29.85
C ALA A 17 -0.68 -3.72 30.06
N LYS A 18 -1.71 -2.88 29.93
CA LYS A 18 -3.02 -3.38 29.53
C LYS A 18 -2.82 -4.01 28.15
N ASP A 19 -3.04 -5.31 28.02
CA ASP A 19 -3.35 -5.93 26.72
C ASP A 19 -4.68 -5.30 26.24
N GLU A 20 -4.62 -4.07 25.71
CA GLU A 20 -5.75 -3.41 25.09
C GLU A 20 -6.01 -4.08 23.74
N THR A 21 -6.73 -5.21 23.77
CA THR A 21 -7.28 -5.79 22.55
C THR A 21 -8.30 -4.81 21.98
N TYR A 22 -8.00 -4.16 20.86
CA TYR A 22 -8.96 -3.30 20.15
C TYR A 22 -10.04 -4.14 19.46
N LEU A 23 -9.77 -5.43 19.19
CA LEU A 23 -10.65 -6.39 18.53
C LEU A 23 -11.83 -6.89 19.40
N THR A 24 -12.60 -5.97 19.96
CA THR A 24 -13.82 -6.28 20.72
C THR A 24 -15.09 -6.07 19.88
N TRP A 25 -16.16 -6.80 20.21
CA TRP A 25 -17.46 -6.66 19.57
C TRP A 25 -18.02 -5.24 19.73
N SER A 26 -17.84 -4.61 20.89
CA SER A 26 -18.27 -3.22 21.13
C SER A 26 -17.53 -2.22 20.24
N ASN A 27 -16.23 -2.38 20.02
CA ASN A 27 -15.45 -1.54 19.12
C ASN A 27 -15.87 -1.77 17.67
N PHE A 28 -16.04 -3.03 17.26
CA PHE A 28 -16.55 -3.37 15.94
C PHE A 28 -17.92 -2.75 15.66
N PHE A 29 -18.87 -2.86 16.60
CA PHE A 29 -20.19 -2.24 16.47
C PHE A 29 -20.09 -0.73 16.39
N SER A 30 -19.24 -0.09 17.21
CA SER A 30 -19.03 1.36 17.17
C SER A 30 -18.44 1.84 15.83
N ILE A 31 -17.57 1.04 15.22
CA ILE A 31 -16.99 1.31 13.89
C ILE A 31 -18.06 1.15 12.80
N LEU A 32 -18.93 0.15 12.93
CA LEU A 32 -20.03 -0.12 12.01
C LEU A 32 -21.11 0.97 12.07
N THR A 33 -21.48 1.44 13.26
CA THR A 33 -22.46 2.52 13.46
C THR A 33 -21.88 3.92 13.20
N GLY A 34 -20.59 4.02 12.89
CA GLY A 34 -19.93 5.30 12.61
C GLY A 34 -19.71 6.18 13.86
N SER A 35 -19.96 5.66 15.05
CA SER A 35 -19.82 6.40 16.32
C SER A 35 -18.43 6.30 16.95
N ALA A 36 -17.53 5.49 16.38
CA ALA A 36 -16.16 5.32 16.87
C ALA A 36 -15.28 6.55 16.59
N GLN A 37 -14.39 6.86 17.55
CA GLN A 37 -13.33 7.87 17.38
C GLN A 37 -12.36 7.44 16.27
N PRO A 38 -11.82 8.38 15.45
CA PRO A 38 -10.87 8.04 14.37
C PRO A 38 -9.63 7.26 14.85
N SER A 39 -9.09 7.58 16.02
CA SER A 39 -7.95 6.87 16.63
C SER A 39 -8.28 5.41 16.96
N LEU A 40 -9.46 5.16 17.57
CA LEU A 40 -9.94 3.81 17.88
C LEU A 40 -10.13 2.99 16.60
N ARG A 41 -10.75 3.60 15.58
CA ARG A 41 -10.95 2.97 14.28
C ARG A 41 -9.61 2.55 13.65
N LYS A 42 -8.60 3.43 13.68
CA LYS A 42 -7.26 3.15 13.17
C LYS A 42 -6.60 1.99 13.93
N ALA A 43 -6.59 2.06 15.26
CA ALA A 43 -5.99 1.03 16.11
C ALA A 43 -6.65 -0.35 15.91
N TYR A 44 -7.98 -0.40 15.76
CA TYR A 44 -8.72 -1.63 15.45
C TYR A 44 -8.26 -2.28 14.14
N PHE A 45 -8.16 -1.49 13.05
CA PHE A 45 -7.74 -2.02 11.76
C PHE A 45 -6.26 -2.40 11.73
N GLU A 46 -5.41 -1.64 12.41
CA GLU A 46 -3.97 -1.94 12.52
C GLU A 46 -3.73 -3.26 13.25
N GLU A 47 -4.38 -3.49 14.39
CA GLU A 47 -4.26 -4.76 15.11
C GLU A 47 -4.81 -5.94 14.28
N ARG A 48 -5.94 -5.74 13.60
CA ARG A 48 -6.51 -6.74 12.68
C ARG A 48 -5.53 -7.10 11.56
N ASP A 49 -4.88 -6.11 10.97
CA ASP A 49 -3.96 -6.30 9.85
C ASP A 49 -2.66 -6.97 10.32
N ILE A 50 -2.18 -6.67 11.54
CA ILE A 50 -1.03 -7.37 12.16
C ILE A 50 -1.35 -8.84 12.39
N LEU A 51 -2.53 -9.17 12.94
CA LEU A 51 -2.89 -10.57 13.20
C LEU A 51 -3.08 -11.40 11.93
N ASN A 52 -3.57 -10.79 10.85
CA ASN A 52 -3.82 -11.49 9.59
C ASN A 52 -2.63 -11.42 8.61
N GLU A 53 -1.53 -10.75 8.97
CA GLU A 53 -0.40 -10.49 8.08
C GLU A 53 0.14 -11.75 7.39
N GLU A 54 0.37 -12.82 8.15
CA GLU A 54 0.91 -14.08 7.60
C GLU A 54 -0.06 -14.70 6.58
N LYS A 55 -1.35 -14.72 6.92
CA LYS A 55 -2.40 -15.29 6.06
C LYS A 55 -2.55 -14.49 4.78
N ASP A 56 -2.62 -13.17 4.89
CA ASP A 56 -2.84 -12.27 3.76
C ASP A 56 -1.63 -12.29 2.82
N CYS A 57 -0.40 -12.28 3.36
CA CYS A 57 0.81 -12.39 2.56
C CYS A 57 0.87 -13.74 1.83
N LYS A 58 0.55 -14.84 2.51
CA LYS A 58 0.54 -16.17 1.88
C LYS A 58 -0.49 -16.27 0.76
N GLN A 59 -1.71 -15.76 0.99
CA GLN A 59 -2.76 -15.74 -0.02
C GLN A 59 -2.33 -14.89 -1.23
N CYS A 60 -1.75 -13.71 -0.99
CA CYS A 60 -1.21 -12.84 -2.04
C CYS A 60 -0.14 -13.56 -2.87
N ASP A 61 0.81 -14.26 -2.23
CA ASP A 61 1.88 -14.99 -2.92
C ASP A 61 1.37 -16.16 -3.77
N GLU A 62 0.29 -16.82 -3.34
CA GLU A 62 -0.39 -17.89 -4.09
C GLU A 62 -1.17 -17.33 -5.28
N ASP A 63 -1.89 -16.22 -5.06
CA ASP A 63 -2.66 -15.54 -6.11
C ASP A 63 -1.75 -14.96 -7.19
N VAL A 64 -0.63 -14.32 -6.81
CA VAL A 64 0.39 -13.86 -7.75
C VAL A 64 0.92 -15.04 -8.58
N ALA A 65 1.24 -16.17 -7.93
CA ALA A 65 1.72 -17.36 -8.64
C ALA A 65 0.71 -17.91 -9.63
N TRP A 66 -0.58 -17.82 -9.30
CA TRP A 66 -1.68 -18.20 -10.19
C TRP A 66 -1.83 -17.22 -11.35
N LEU A 67 -1.78 -15.91 -11.09
CA LEU A 67 -1.93 -14.87 -12.11
C LEU A 67 -0.85 -14.93 -13.18
N PHE A 68 0.41 -15.17 -12.81
CA PHE A 68 1.49 -15.36 -13.78
C PHE A 68 1.28 -16.57 -14.72
N LYS A 69 0.39 -17.51 -14.38
CA LYS A 69 0.08 -18.69 -15.20
C LYS A 69 -1.24 -18.55 -15.96
N ALA A 70 -2.24 -17.93 -15.34
CA ALA A 70 -3.61 -17.94 -15.82
C ALA A 70 -4.05 -16.61 -16.44
N SER A 71 -3.49 -15.47 -15.98
CA SER A 71 -3.93 -14.15 -16.43
C SER A 71 -3.30 -13.79 -17.78
N PRO A 72 -4.13 -13.47 -18.81
CA PRO A 72 -3.61 -13.04 -20.10
C PRO A 72 -2.95 -11.67 -20.02
N ILE A 73 -3.47 -10.74 -19.19
CA ILE A 73 -2.91 -9.39 -19.07
C ILE A 73 -1.53 -9.43 -18.42
N ILE A 74 -1.35 -10.19 -17.35
CA ILE A 74 -0.05 -10.32 -16.66
C ILE A 74 0.97 -11.00 -17.58
N THR A 75 0.56 -12.06 -18.29
CA THR A 75 1.44 -12.75 -19.24
C THR A 75 1.85 -11.85 -20.40
N PHE A 76 0.90 -11.08 -20.94
CA PHE A 76 1.15 -10.10 -21.99
C PHE A 76 2.12 -9.00 -21.52
N MET A 77 1.89 -8.41 -20.36
CA MET A 77 2.74 -7.36 -19.81
C MET A 77 4.16 -7.88 -19.55
N LYS A 78 4.28 -9.07 -18.96
CA LYS A 78 5.57 -9.72 -18.75
C LYS A 78 6.33 -9.89 -20.08
N HIS A 79 5.66 -10.41 -21.10
CA HIS A 79 6.27 -10.60 -22.41
C HIS A 79 6.79 -9.29 -23.01
N ASN A 80 6.01 -8.22 -22.95
CA ASN A 80 6.42 -6.92 -23.49
C ASN A 80 7.59 -6.30 -22.71
N ILE A 81 7.62 -6.45 -21.38
CA ILE A 81 8.75 -6.00 -20.56
C ILE A 81 10.02 -6.80 -20.92
N ASP A 82 9.89 -8.12 -21.08
CA ASP A 82 11.01 -8.99 -21.46
C ASP A 82 11.59 -8.63 -22.84
N LEU A 83 10.76 -8.15 -23.77
CA LEU A 83 11.21 -7.67 -25.10
C LEU A 83 12.03 -6.36 -25.02
N LEU A 84 11.75 -5.51 -24.04
CA LEU A 84 12.47 -4.26 -23.82
C LEU A 84 13.73 -4.44 -22.97
N GLY A 85 13.77 -5.50 -22.16
CA GLY A 85 14.85 -5.80 -21.24
C GLY A 85 16.12 -6.34 -21.89
N PRO A 86 17.28 -6.28 -21.19
CA PRO A 86 18.48 -6.98 -21.60
C PRO A 86 18.24 -8.49 -21.68
N GLN A 87 18.91 -9.17 -22.62
CA GLN A 87 18.76 -10.63 -22.80
C GLN A 87 19.23 -11.47 -21.60
N ASP A 88 19.93 -10.86 -20.64
CA ASP A 88 20.30 -11.46 -19.36
C ASP A 88 19.11 -11.61 -18.40
N GLY A 89 17.94 -11.03 -18.73
CA GLY A 89 16.73 -11.13 -17.92
C GLY A 89 16.78 -10.35 -16.62
N SER A 90 17.80 -9.53 -16.40
CA SER A 90 18.01 -8.71 -15.20
C SER A 90 16.88 -7.72 -14.93
N ALA A 91 16.16 -7.29 -15.98
CA ALA A 91 15.02 -6.38 -15.90
C ALA A 91 13.66 -7.08 -16.08
N SER A 92 13.62 -8.43 -16.10
CA SER A 92 12.37 -9.18 -16.22
C SER A 92 11.57 -9.12 -14.92
N ILE A 93 10.27 -8.88 -15.02
CA ILE A 93 9.35 -8.99 -13.88
C ILE A 93 8.94 -10.46 -13.74
N SER A 94 9.48 -11.10 -12.71
CA SER A 94 9.13 -12.46 -12.32
C SER A 94 8.55 -12.47 -10.92
N ARG A 95 7.96 -13.59 -10.50
CA ARG A 95 7.46 -13.80 -9.12
C ARG A 95 8.51 -13.46 -8.04
N LYS A 96 9.81 -13.55 -8.35
CA LYS A 96 10.88 -13.21 -7.40
C LYS A 96 11.01 -11.71 -7.13
N ASN A 97 10.54 -10.89 -8.06
CA ASN A 97 10.63 -9.43 -8.01
C ASN A 97 9.28 -8.80 -7.65
N VAL A 98 8.31 -9.62 -7.24
CA VAL A 98 7.00 -9.19 -6.75
C VAL A 98 6.92 -9.60 -5.28
N PHE A 99 6.76 -8.62 -4.39
CA PHE A 99 6.78 -8.84 -2.95
C PHE A 99 5.42 -8.51 -2.35
N CYS A 100 4.77 -9.51 -1.75
CA CYS A 100 3.59 -9.31 -0.92
C CYS A 100 4.00 -8.99 0.53
N ARG A 101 3.61 -7.82 1.03
CA ARG A 101 3.89 -7.37 2.40
C ARG A 101 2.69 -6.60 2.97
N ARG A 102 2.65 -6.44 4.29
CA ARG A 102 1.73 -5.51 4.94
C ARG A 102 2.21 -4.09 4.76
N CYS A 103 1.31 -3.19 4.40
CA CYS A 103 1.56 -1.76 4.31
C CYS A 103 0.74 -1.01 5.36
N ASN A 104 1.35 0.03 5.95
CA ASN A 104 0.66 0.91 6.91
C ASN A 104 -0.18 1.99 6.21
N ASP A 105 0.21 2.34 4.98
CA ASP A 105 -0.45 3.36 4.18
C ASP A 105 -1.59 2.77 3.34
N HIS A 106 -2.53 3.63 2.95
CA HIS A 106 -3.68 3.29 2.11
C HIS A 106 -3.29 3.15 0.62
N GLN A 107 -2.27 2.36 0.32
CA GLN A 107 -1.84 2.05 -1.05
C GLN A 107 -1.95 0.53 -1.31
N SER A 108 -2.39 0.14 -2.51
CA SER A 108 -2.50 -1.29 -2.89
C SER A 108 -1.18 -1.88 -3.36
N GLY A 109 -0.24 -1.06 -3.83
CA GLY A 109 1.04 -1.51 -4.35
C GLY A 109 2.00 -0.36 -4.65
N GLY A 110 3.11 -0.67 -5.31
CA GLY A 110 4.05 0.30 -5.85
C GLY A 110 5.19 -0.35 -6.63
N PHE A 111 5.71 0.35 -7.64
CA PHE A 111 6.84 -0.07 -8.45
C PHE A 111 8.11 0.74 -8.11
N SER A 112 9.23 0.04 -7.94
CA SER A 112 10.58 0.60 -7.85
C SER A 112 11.51 -0.09 -8.87
N PRO A 113 12.29 0.65 -9.67
CA PRO A 113 13.25 0.06 -10.59
C PRO A 113 14.32 -0.81 -9.92
N GLU A 114 14.68 -0.50 -8.68
CA GLU A 114 15.73 -1.21 -7.94
C GLU A 114 15.21 -2.44 -7.18
N HIS A 115 13.97 -2.37 -6.69
CA HIS A 115 13.40 -3.40 -5.82
C HIS A 115 12.28 -4.21 -6.47
N GLY A 116 11.77 -3.81 -7.62
CA GLY A 116 10.64 -4.46 -8.29
C GLY A 116 9.29 -3.96 -7.79
N ILE A 117 8.31 -4.85 -7.74
CA ILE A 117 6.92 -4.53 -7.43
C ILE A 117 6.61 -4.92 -5.98
N LEU A 118 6.07 -3.99 -5.21
CA LEU A 118 5.51 -4.21 -3.89
C LEU A 118 3.98 -4.29 -4.01
N LEU A 119 3.38 -5.30 -3.38
CA LEU A 119 1.93 -5.46 -3.27
C LEU A 119 1.54 -5.48 -1.78
N CYS A 120 0.58 -4.63 -1.43
CA CYS A 120 0.13 -4.47 -0.05
C CYS A 120 -0.99 -5.48 0.26
N ALA A 121 -0.62 -6.61 0.85
CA ALA A 121 -1.48 -7.77 1.04
C ALA A 121 -2.78 -7.44 1.80
N ASN A 122 -2.71 -6.53 2.78
CA ASN A 122 -3.83 -6.10 3.61
C ASN A 122 -4.89 -5.24 2.87
N GLN A 123 -4.60 -4.77 1.66
CA GLN A 123 -5.50 -3.91 0.88
C GLN A 123 -6.29 -4.66 -0.19
N PHE A 124 -6.02 -5.95 -0.43
CA PHE A 124 -6.73 -6.72 -1.46
C PHE A 124 -8.06 -7.29 -0.97
N ARG A 125 -9.11 -7.06 -1.75
CA ARG A 125 -10.48 -7.57 -1.47
C ARG A 125 -10.73 -8.93 -2.10
N ASN A 126 -10.15 -9.14 -3.28
CA ASN A 126 -10.26 -10.36 -4.07
C ASN A 126 -9.08 -10.43 -5.05
N ARG A 127 -8.94 -11.58 -5.71
CA ARG A 127 -7.89 -11.82 -6.70
C ARG A 127 -7.95 -10.89 -7.91
N GLY A 128 -9.13 -10.41 -8.31
CA GLY A 128 -9.28 -9.44 -9.40
C GLY A 128 -8.66 -8.09 -9.05
N HIS A 129 -8.88 -7.59 -7.83
CA HIS A 129 -8.23 -6.37 -7.35
C HIS A 129 -6.70 -6.51 -7.32
N LEU A 130 -6.21 -7.70 -6.97
CA LEU A 130 -4.78 -8.01 -7.02
C LEU A 130 -4.26 -8.02 -8.47
N GLU A 131 -5.00 -8.63 -9.39
CA GLU A 131 -4.68 -8.64 -10.83
C GLU A 131 -4.57 -7.24 -11.41
N ASP A 132 -5.58 -6.39 -11.16
CA ASP A 132 -5.60 -5.01 -11.64
C ASP A 132 -4.43 -4.20 -11.05
N THR A 133 -4.15 -4.37 -9.76
CA THR A 133 -3.03 -3.69 -9.10
C THR A 133 -1.69 -4.16 -9.67
N LEU A 134 -1.49 -5.47 -9.80
CA LEU A 134 -0.25 -6.01 -10.37
C LEU A 134 -0.07 -5.56 -11.83
N ALA A 135 -1.12 -5.56 -12.63
CA ALA A 135 -1.07 -5.06 -14.00
C ALA A 135 -0.72 -3.57 -14.05
N HIS A 136 -1.31 -2.76 -13.16
CA HIS A 136 -0.98 -1.34 -13.02
C HIS A 136 0.49 -1.12 -12.71
N GLU A 137 1.06 -1.85 -11.73
CA GLU A 137 2.48 -1.74 -11.40
C GLU A 137 3.39 -2.26 -12.53
N MET A 138 2.95 -3.27 -13.29
CA MET A 138 3.67 -3.72 -14.48
C MET A 138 3.66 -2.69 -15.61
N VAL A 139 2.62 -1.86 -15.72
CA VAL A 139 2.61 -0.73 -16.66
C VAL A 139 3.66 0.30 -16.24
N HIS A 140 3.77 0.63 -14.95
CA HIS A 140 4.85 1.50 -14.45
C HIS A 140 6.23 0.93 -14.78
N ALA A 141 6.42 -0.37 -14.61
CA ALA A 141 7.66 -1.04 -15.00
C ALA A 141 7.93 -0.96 -16.52
N TYR A 142 6.91 -1.21 -17.33
CA TYR A 142 7.02 -1.14 -18.78
C TYR A 142 7.37 0.28 -19.26
N ASP A 143 6.69 1.30 -18.73
CA ASP A 143 6.93 2.69 -19.10
C ASP A 143 8.35 3.12 -18.69
N HIS A 144 8.80 2.73 -17.49
CA HIS A 144 10.17 2.99 -17.05
C HIS A 144 11.21 2.41 -18.04
N MET A 145 10.99 1.17 -18.49
CA MET A 145 11.87 0.48 -19.44
C MET A 145 11.80 1.10 -20.84
N ARG A 146 10.61 1.52 -21.27
CA ARG A 146 10.35 2.00 -22.63
C ARG A 146 10.88 3.42 -22.85
N PHE A 147 10.77 4.28 -21.84
CA PHE A 147 11.08 5.69 -21.95
C PHE A 147 12.44 6.08 -21.35
N LYS A 148 13.18 5.15 -20.71
CA LYS A 148 14.55 5.34 -20.20
C LYS A 148 14.80 6.77 -19.71
N LEU A 149 14.07 7.16 -18.66
CA LEU A 149 14.04 8.53 -18.17
C LEU A 149 15.44 8.98 -17.76
N ASP A 150 16.06 9.80 -18.61
CA ASP A 150 17.25 10.55 -18.24
C ASP A 150 16.79 11.77 -17.43
N PRO A 151 17.12 11.88 -16.11
CA PRO A 151 16.72 13.01 -15.27
C PRO A 151 17.21 14.37 -15.78
N LEU A 152 18.18 14.36 -16.71
CA LEU A 152 18.82 15.56 -17.26
C LEU A 152 18.25 15.97 -18.62
N ASP A 153 17.40 15.16 -19.25
CA ASP A 153 16.78 15.49 -20.52
C ASP A 153 15.35 16.04 -20.31
N LEU A 154 15.23 17.37 -20.41
CA LEU A 154 13.99 18.11 -20.22
C LEU A 154 12.87 17.69 -21.20
N ARG A 155 13.21 17.05 -22.32
CA ARG A 155 12.21 16.52 -23.26
C ARG A 155 11.54 15.24 -22.73
N HIS A 156 12.28 14.41 -22.01
CA HIS A 156 11.75 13.25 -21.32
C HIS A 156 10.97 13.65 -20.07
N ALA A 157 11.41 14.67 -19.33
CA ALA A 157 10.66 15.24 -18.21
C ALA A 157 9.29 15.81 -18.64
N ALA A 158 9.20 16.44 -19.82
CA ALA A 158 7.95 16.99 -20.37
C ALA A 158 6.90 15.92 -20.72
N SER A 159 7.33 14.68 -21.01
CA SER A 159 6.41 13.56 -21.24
C SER A 159 5.76 13.04 -19.95
N ILE A 160 6.42 13.23 -18.80
CA ILE A 160 5.89 12.93 -17.45
C ILE A 160 5.01 14.07 -16.92
N THR A 161 5.40 15.32 -17.13
CA THR A 161 4.74 16.50 -16.53
C THR A 161 3.57 17.04 -17.34
N GLY A 162 3.25 16.43 -18.48
CA GLY A 162 2.06 16.77 -19.25
C GLY A 162 1.96 18.25 -19.57
N VAL A 163 2.99 18.84 -20.20
CA VAL A 163 2.78 20.11 -20.94
C VAL A 163 1.97 19.79 -22.18
N ARG A 164 0.68 19.59 -21.96
CA ARG A 164 -0.39 19.77 -22.93
C ARG A 164 -1.16 20.96 -22.39
N GLU A 165 -0.81 22.16 -22.85
CA GLU A 165 -1.73 23.29 -22.73
C GLU A 165 -3.07 22.84 -23.31
N GLU A 166 -4.10 22.89 -22.45
CA GLU A 166 -5.53 22.80 -22.73
C GLU A 166 -6.17 21.43 -23.07
N LYS A 167 -6.67 20.76 -22.02
CA LYS A 167 -8.09 20.31 -21.83
C LYS A 167 -8.15 19.38 -20.60
N SER A 168 -8.58 19.87 -19.44
CA SER A 168 -9.97 19.79 -18.95
C SER A 168 -10.40 18.36 -18.61
N ASP A 169 -10.28 17.95 -17.35
CA ASP A 169 -11.42 17.83 -16.43
C ASP A 169 -11.00 17.06 -15.17
N ALA A 170 -11.14 17.76 -14.06
CA ALA A 170 -10.95 17.23 -12.72
C ALA A 170 -12.16 16.37 -12.36
N GLU A 171 -11.97 15.09 -12.06
CA GLU A 171 -12.92 14.32 -11.26
C GLU A 171 -12.25 13.06 -10.68
N CYS A 172 -11.74 13.16 -9.45
CA CYS A 172 -11.63 12.02 -8.56
C CYS A 172 -11.61 12.48 -7.09
N GLY A 173 -12.80 12.53 -6.49
CA GLY A 173 -13.01 12.36 -5.04
C GLY A 173 -12.60 13.51 -4.12
N GLY A 174 -13.53 14.44 -3.86
CA GLY A 174 -13.47 15.33 -2.71
C GLY A 174 -14.88 15.58 -2.18
N GLU A 175 -15.20 15.01 -1.03
CA GLU A 175 -16.43 15.28 -0.29
C GLU A 175 -16.55 16.79 -0.02
N ALA A 176 -17.65 17.39 -0.47
CA ALA A 176 -18.00 18.75 -0.10
C ALA A 176 -18.44 18.76 1.38
N GLY A 177 -17.52 19.20 2.23
CA GLY A 177 -17.83 19.62 3.59
C GLY A 177 -18.79 20.81 3.57
N VAL A 178 -19.89 20.67 4.31
CA VAL A 178 -20.81 21.73 4.72
C VAL A 178 -20.05 22.82 5.48
N GLN A 179 -20.09 24.05 4.99
CA GLN A 179 -19.93 25.27 5.79
C GLN A 179 -20.76 26.42 5.19
N GLY A 180 -21.61 27.04 6.00
CA GLY A 180 -22.30 28.30 5.71
C GLY A 180 -23.82 28.20 5.73
#